data_AF-A0A443BWW9-F1
#
_entry.id   AF-A0A443BWW9-F1
#
_cell.length_a   1.000
_cell.length_b   1.000
_cell.length_c   1.000
_cell.angle_alpha   90.00
_cell.angle_beta   90.00
_cell.angle_gamma   90.00
#
_symmetry.space_group_name_H-M   'P 1'
#
loop_
_entity.id
_entity.type
_entity.pdbx_description
1 polymer ?
#
loop_
_entity_poly.entity_id
_entity_poly.type
_entity_poly.pdbx_seq_one_letter_code
_entity_poly.pdbx_strand_id
1 'polypeptide(L)' 'MTKVEAAIKLIKADVSPAEAARQLGLGRSTVYREMRRLGISRSA' A
#
# COMPACT_ATOMS: atom_id res chain seq x y z
N MET A 1 -11.88 -4.64 -8.06
CA MET A 1 -10.68 -4.01 -7.51
C MET A 1 -10.76 -4.06 -5.99
N THR A 2 -9.83 -4.74 -5.33
CA THR A 2 -9.78 -4.81 -3.86
C THR A 2 -9.15 -3.53 -3.31
N LYS A 3 -9.42 -3.20 -2.04
CA LYS A 3 -8.76 -2.08 -1.36
C LYS A 3 -7.23 -2.21 -1.37
N VAL A 4 -6.71 -3.42 -1.29
CA VAL A 4 -5.27 -3.69 -1.36
C VAL A 4 -4.72 -3.28 -2.72
N GLU A 5 -5.37 -3.68 -3.82
CA GLU A 5 -4.94 -3.31 -5.17
C GLU A 5 -4.94 -1.79 -5.37
N ALA A 6 -5.96 -1.10 -4.84
CA ALA A 6 -6.00 0.36 -4.85
C ALA A 6 -4.85 0.97 -4.04
N ALA A 7 -4.53 0.42 -2.86
CA ALA A 7 -3.41 0.87 -2.03
C ALA A 7 -2.07 0.74 -2.76
N ILE A 8 -1.84 -0.40 -3.42
CA ILE A 8 -0.62 -0.63 -4.22
C ILE A 8 -0.54 0.34 -5.39
N LYS A 9 -1.67 0.67 -6.03
CA LYS A 9 -1.70 1.66 -7.12
C LYS A 9 -1.32 3.06 -6.64
N LEU A 10 -1.78 3.46 -5.45
CA LEU A 10 -1.38 4.73 -4.82
C LEU A 10 0.11 4.73 -4.47
N ILE A 11 0.63 3.63 -3.91
CA ILE A 11 2.05 3.51 -3.58
C ILE A 11 2.94 3.63 -4.82
N LYS A 12 2.53 3.03 -5.94
CA LYS A 12 3.24 3.18 -7.23
C LYS A 12 3.14 4.59 -7.81
N ALA A 13 2.23 5.42 -7.32
CA ALA A 13 2.09 6.83 -7.64
C ALA A 13 2.74 7.74 -6.56
N ASP A 14 3.74 7.21 -5.83
CA ASP A 14 4.51 7.88 -4.78
C ASP A 14 3.71 8.33 -3.54
N VAL A 15 2.52 7.78 -3.33
CA VAL A 15 1.80 7.95 -2.05
C VAL A 15 2.43 7.05 -0.99
N SER A 16 2.70 7.59 0.20
CA SER A 16 3.27 6.78 1.28
C SER A 16 2.34 5.60 1.64
N PRO A 17 2.89 4.41 1.97
CA PRO A 17 2.08 3.24 2.35
C PRO A 17 1.13 3.50 3.53
N ALA A 18 1.54 4.36 4.46
CA ALA A 18 0.73 4.76 5.59
C ALA A 18 -0.48 5.61 5.17
N GLU A 19 -0.29 6.53 4.22
CA GLU A 19 -1.35 7.37 3.68
C GLU A 19 -2.32 6.56 2.81
N ALA A 20 -1.80 5.70 1.93
CA ALA A 20 -2.63 4.79 1.14
C ALA A 20 -3.50 3.88 2.05
N ALA A 21 -2.92 3.37 3.14
CA ALA A 21 -3.65 2.58 4.13
C ALA A 21 -4.77 3.41 4.80
N ARG A 22 -4.46 4.65 5.22
CA ARG A 22 -5.40 5.57 5.86
C ARG A 22 -6.57 5.92 4.93
N GLN A 23 -6.29 6.27 3.67
CA GLN A 23 -7.30 6.66 2.69
C GLN A 23 -8.28 5.52 2.37
N LEU A 24 -7.82 4.28 2.40
CA LEU A 24 -8.62 3.11 2.01
C LEU A 24 -9.19 2.35 3.21
N GLY A 25 -8.88 2.79 4.44
CA GLY A 25 -9.30 2.13 5.68
C GLY A 25 -8.69 0.75 5.86
N LEU A 26 -7.42 0.58 5.47
CA LEU A 26 -6.65 -0.64 5.63
C LEU A 26 -5.73 -0.55 6.85
N GLY A 27 -5.51 -1.69 7.50
CA GLY A 27 -4.43 -1.82 8.47
C GLY A 27 -3.09 -1.63 7.77
N ARG A 28 -2.20 -0.81 8.37
CA ARG A 28 -0.83 -0.59 7.83
C ARG A 28 -0.08 -1.91 7.65
N SER A 29 -0.26 -2.85 8.57
CA SER A 29 0.31 -4.20 8.51
C SER A 29 -0.13 -4.99 7.27
N THR A 30 -1.39 -4.85 6.86
CA THR A 30 -1.91 -5.46 5.63
C THR A 30 -1.20 -4.90 4.41
N VAL A 31 -1.05 -3.59 4.32
CA VAL A 31 -0.35 -2.94 3.20
C VAL A 31 1.11 -3.38 3.14
N TYR A 32 1.84 -3.35 4.27
CA TYR A 32 3.24 -3.79 4.30
C TYR A 32 3.42 -5.28 3.99
N ARG A 33 2.49 -6.15 4.42
CA ARG A 33 2.54 -7.58 4.10
C ARG A 33 2.38 -7.82 2.61
N GLU A 34 1.43 -7.13 1.97
CA GLU A 34 1.20 -7.28 0.53
C GLU A 34 2.33 -6.62 -0.28
N MET A 35 2.87 -5.48 0.18
CA MET A 35 4.10 -4.91 -0.41
C MET A 35 5.25 -5.92 -0.38
N ARG A 36 5.49 -6.57 0.76
CA ARG A 36 6.54 -7.61 0.88
C ARG A 36 6.28 -8.80 -0.04
N ARG A 37 5.02 -9.26 -0.13
CA ARG A 37 4.61 -10.36 -1.01
C ARG A 37 4.83 -10.02 -2.49
N LEU A 38 4.60 -8.77 -2.87
CA LEU A 38 4.74 -8.27 -4.23
C LEU A 38 6.16 -7.76 -4.56
N GLY A 39 7.10 -7.84 -3.61
CA GLY A 39 8.47 -7.33 -3.81
C GLY A 39 8.55 -5.81 -3.93
N ILE A 40 7.56 -5.08 -3.43
CA ILE A 40 7.52 -3.61 -3.48
C ILE A 40 8.30 -3.05 -2.30
N SER A 41 9.46 -2.47 -2.62
CA SER A 41 10.26 -1.72 -1.65
C SER A 41 9.59 -0.39 -1.31
N ARG A 42 9.91 0.15 -0.13
CA ARG A 42 9.48 1.50 0.23
C ARG A 42 10.19 2.48 -0.70
N SER A 43 9.42 3.30 -1.42
CA SER A 43 9.97 4.56 -1.92
C SER A 43 10.38 5.39 -0.70
N ALA A 44 11.61 5.88 -0.70
CA ALA A 44 12.23 6.61 0.41
C ALA A 44 11.47 7.91 0.72
#